data_AF-A0A7Y3T0J4-F1
#
_entry.id   AF-A0A7Y3T0J4-F1
#
_cell.length_a   1.000
_cell.length_b   1.000
_cell.length_c   1.000
_cell.angle_alpha   90.00
_cell.angle_beta   90.00
_cell.angle_gamma   90.00
#
_symmetry.space_group_name_H-M   'P 1'
#
loop_
_entity.id
_entity.type
_entity.pdbx_description
1 polymer ?
#
loop_
_entity_poly.entity_id
_entity_poly.type
_entity_poly.pdbx_seq_one_letter_code
_entity_poly.pdbx_strand_id
1 'polypeptide(L)'
;MLHEKDIQGQLQRATALSMIINSITLWNTKYLPKTVEKLKEKEGVDESLLKHVSPLGWEHINFIGQYDFDDSSDYNLIDNMRTFREIL
;
A
#
# COMPACT_ATOMS: atom_id res chain seq x y z
N MET A 1 5.60 -30.90 22.42
CA MET A 1 5.73 -30.96 20.95
C MET A 1 4.51 -30.48 20.17
N LEU A 2 3.27 -30.94 20.42
CA LEU A 2 2.10 -30.48 19.63
C LEU A 2 1.75 -29.00 19.89
N HIS A 3 1.77 -28.58 21.15
CA HIS A 3 1.46 -27.21 21.59
C HIS A 3 2.47 -26.17 21.08
N GLU A 4 3.74 -26.56 21.02
CA GLU A 4 4.84 -25.71 20.56
C GLU A 4 4.77 -25.43 19.05
N LYS A 5 4.36 -26.44 18.25
CA LYS A 5 4.09 -26.26 16.81
C LYS A 5 2.91 -25.31 16.55
N ASP A 6 1.89 -25.35 17.40
CA ASP A 6 0.74 -24.43 17.28
C ASP A 6 1.13 -22.98 17.62
N ILE A 7 1.89 -22.77 18.69
CA ILE A 7 2.43 -21.45 19.06
C ILE A 7 3.33 -20.89 17.96
N GLN A 8 4.22 -21.70 17.39
CA GLN A 8 5.07 -21.28 16.27
C GLN A 8 4.25 -20.91 15.03
N GLY A 9 3.18 -21.67 14.72
CA GLY A 9 2.27 -21.33 13.63
C GLY A 9 1.52 -20.02 13.86
N GLN A 10 1.05 -19.75 15.09
CA GLN A 10 0.43 -18.47 15.45
C GLN A 10 1.43 -17.31 15.32
N LEU A 11 2.66 -17.50 15.80
CA LEU A 11 3.71 -16.48 15.73
C LEU A 11 4.08 -16.15 14.29
N GLN A 12 4.21 -17.15 13.42
CA GLN A 12 4.46 -16.94 12.00
C GLN A 12 3.33 -16.15 11.34
N ARG A 13 2.07 -16.49 11.62
CA ARG A 13 0.91 -15.74 11.10
C ARG A 13 0.87 -14.30 11.60
N ALA A 14 1.11 -14.09 12.88
CA ALA A 14 1.16 -12.75 13.48
C ALA A 14 2.30 -11.89 12.88
N THR A 15 3.46 -12.51 12.65
CA THR A 15 4.62 -11.85 12.05
C THR A 15 4.35 -11.46 10.59
N ALA A 16 3.80 -12.38 9.80
CA ALA A 16 3.42 -12.12 8.41
C ALA A 16 2.36 -11.00 8.33
N LEU A 17 1.35 -11.05 9.21
CA LEU A 17 0.33 -10.01 9.29
C LEU A 17 0.94 -8.64 9.62
N SER A 18 1.82 -8.58 10.63
CA SER A 18 2.54 -7.35 11.00
C SER A 18 3.34 -6.78 9.83
N MET A 19 4.04 -7.64 9.09
CA MET A 19 4.80 -7.23 7.90
C MET A 19 3.91 -6.64 6.79
N ILE A 20 2.74 -7.23 6.55
CA ILE A 20 1.77 -6.71 5.57
C ILE A 20 1.21 -5.37 6.03
N ILE A 21 0.78 -5.26 7.29
CA ILE A 21 0.26 -4.01 7.88
C ILE A 21 1.29 -2.88 7.77
N ASN A 22 2.54 -3.16 8.10
CA ASN A 22 3.63 -2.17 8.01
C ASN A 22 3.88 -1.76 6.57
N SER A 23 3.86 -2.70 5.62
CA SER A 23 4.03 -2.39 4.19
C SER A 23 2.91 -1.50 3.65
N ILE A 24 1.64 -1.80 3.98
CA ILE A 24 0.48 -0.97 3.62
C ILE A 24 0.60 0.42 4.22
N THR A 25 0.92 0.49 5.52
CA THR A 25 1.05 1.77 6.24
C THR A 25 2.17 2.62 5.65
N LEU A 26 3.31 2.02 5.32
CA LEU A 26 4.45 2.71 4.70
C LEU A 26 4.08 3.26 3.33
N TRP A 27 3.40 2.46 2.50
CA TRP A 27 2.93 2.88 1.19
C TRP A 27 1.95 4.05 1.32
N ASN A 28 0.93 3.91 2.18
CA ASN A 28 -0.07 4.94 2.41
C ASN A 28 0.56 6.23 2.95
N THR A 29 1.54 6.15 3.84
CA THR A 29 2.23 7.34 4.37
C THR A 29 3.10 8.04 3.31
N LYS A 30 3.79 7.28 2.46
CA LYS A 30 4.74 7.83 1.48
C LYS A 30 4.07 8.34 0.20
N TYR A 31 3.01 7.67 -0.26
CA TYR A 31 2.45 7.89 -1.60
C TYR A 31 1.05 8.51 -1.60
N LEU A 32 0.25 8.36 -0.53
CA LEU A 32 -1.07 9.00 -0.47
C LEU A 32 -0.97 10.53 -0.59
N PRO A 33 -0.07 11.24 0.13
CA PRO A 33 0.05 12.70 -0.01
C PRO A 33 0.45 13.12 -1.43
N LYS A 34 1.38 12.39 -2.06
CA LYS A 34 1.86 12.67 -3.41
C LYS A 34 0.79 12.44 -4.48
N THR A 35 -0.05 11.44 -4.27
CA THR A 35 -1.20 11.14 -5.15
C THR A 35 -2.23 12.25 -5.07
N VAL A 36 -2.51 12.73 -3.86
CA VAL A 36 -3.42 13.86 -3.63
C VAL A 36 -2.91 15.14 -4.28
N GLU A 37 -1.62 15.44 -4.17
CA GLU A 37 -1.00 16.60 -4.83
C GLU A 37 -1.21 16.56 -6.35
N LYS A 38 -0.93 15.43 -7.00
CA LYS A 38 -1.20 15.27 -8.43
C LYS A 38 -2.67 15.31 -8.80
N LEU A 39 -3.52 14.76 -7.93
CA LEU A 39 -4.95 14.80 -8.17
C LEU A 39 -5.46 16.24 -8.12
N LYS A 40 -4.98 17.07 -7.17
CA LYS A 40 -5.29 18.51 -7.09
C LYS A 40 -4.92 19.29 -8.36
N GLU A 41 -3.83 18.90 -9.03
CA GLU A 41 -3.40 19.52 -10.29
C GLU A 41 -4.34 19.19 -11.46
N LYS A 42 -4.99 18.02 -11.45
CA LYS A 42 -5.91 17.58 -12.51
C LYS A 42 -7.36 17.94 -12.21
N GLU A 43 -7.79 17.78 -10.96
CA GLU A 43 -9.16 17.91 -10.49
C GLU A 43 -9.18 18.52 -9.07
N GLY A 44 -10.15 19.36 -8.74
CA GLY A 44 -10.24 19.94 -7.40
C GLY A 44 -10.51 18.86 -6.34
N VAL A 45 -9.58 18.65 -5.42
CA VAL A 45 -9.73 17.65 -4.33
C VAL A 45 -10.15 18.35 -3.04
N ASP A 46 -11.22 17.85 -2.41
CA ASP A 46 -11.57 18.24 -1.04
C ASP A 46 -10.68 17.49 -0.03
N GLU A 47 -9.71 18.20 0.54
CA GLU A 47 -8.83 17.67 1.58
C GLU A 47 -9.58 17.19 2.82
N SER A 48 -10.81 17.70 3.05
CA SER A 48 -11.64 17.29 4.17
C SER A 48 -12.03 15.80 4.09
N LEU A 49 -12.00 15.20 2.89
CA LEU A 49 -12.28 13.79 2.67
C LEU A 49 -11.10 12.88 3.02
N LEU A 50 -9.87 13.40 3.01
CA LEU A 50 -8.66 12.61 3.29
C LEU A 50 -8.62 12.07 4.72
N LYS A 51 -9.23 12.79 5.67
CA LYS A 51 -9.36 12.34 7.07
C LYS A 51 -10.23 11.08 7.23
N HIS A 52 -11.01 10.73 6.20
CA HIS A 52 -11.86 9.54 6.17
C HIS A 52 -11.19 8.35 5.47
N VAL A 53 -10.01 8.54 4.86
CA VAL A 53 -9.25 7.46 4.24
C VAL A 53 -8.62 6.62 5.35
N SER A 54 -8.94 5.32 5.36
CA SER A 54 -8.32 4.39 6.29
C SER A 54 -6.83 4.26 5.99
N PRO A 55 -5.93 4.37 6.99
CA PRO A 55 -4.51 4.12 6.81
C PRO A 55 -4.19 2.67 6.43
N LEU A 56 -5.17 1.76 6.54
CA LEU A 56 -5.08 0.36 6.10
C LEU A 56 -5.87 0.08 4.81
N GLY A 57 -6.35 1.12 4.12
CA GLY A 57 -6.94 0.95 2.78
C GLY A 57 -5.92 0.28 1.86
N TRP A 58 -6.30 -0.86 1.29
CA TRP A 58 -5.40 -1.71 0.49
C TRP A 58 -5.94 -2.00 -0.91
N GLU A 59 -7.18 -1.62 -1.23
CA GLU A 59 -7.82 -1.89 -2.53
C GLU A 59 -7.04 -1.29 -3.70
N HIS A 60 -6.30 -0.20 -3.47
CA HIS A 60 -5.43 0.45 -4.44
C HIS A 60 -4.00 -0.10 -4.48
N ILE A 61 -3.65 -1.03 -3.58
CA ILE A 61 -2.33 -1.67 -3.51
C ILE A 61 -2.44 -3.06 -4.15
N ASN A 62 -1.80 -3.23 -5.31
CA ASN A 62 -1.67 -4.56 -5.89
C ASN A 62 -0.54 -5.31 -5.18
N PHE A 63 -0.86 -6.46 -4.57
CA PHE A 63 0.10 -7.36 -3.93
C PHE A 63 0.63 -8.46 -4.86
N ILE A 64 0.03 -8.62 -6.05
CA ILE A 64 0.30 -9.70 -6.98
C ILE A 64 0.98 -9.14 -8.23
N GLY A 65 2.21 -9.58 -8.49
CA GLY A 65 2.95 -9.18 -9.67
C GLY A 65 4.42 -9.57 -9.59
N GLN A 66 5.15 -9.28 -10.66
CA GLN A 66 6.61 -9.26 -10.65
C GLN A 66 7.04 -7.81 -10.39
N TYR A 67 7.82 -7.61 -9.33
CA TYR A 67 8.38 -6.32 -8.96
C TYR A 67 9.87 -6.35 -9.24
N ASP A 68 10.33 -5.41 -10.05
CA ASP A 68 11.74 -5.12 -10.21
C ASP A 68 12.11 -4.00 -9.24
N PHE A 69 13.14 -4.22 -8.43
CA PHE A 69 13.64 -3.27 -7.44
C PHE A 69 15.01 -2.70 -7.84
N ASP A 70 15.40 -2.84 -9.11
CA ASP A 70 16.63 -2.24 -9.61
C ASP A 70 16.61 -0.72 -9.42
N ASP A 71 17.50 -0.21 -8.55
CA ASP A 71 17.66 1.21 -8.21
C ASP A 71 18.10 2.06 -9.42
N SER A 72 18.52 1.41 -10.52
CA SER A 72 18.83 2.06 -11.79
C SER A 72 17.62 2.35 -12.67
N SER A 73 16.46 1.75 -12.34
CA SER A 73 15.21 2.08 -13.00
C SER A 73 14.68 3.40 -12.45
N ASP A 74 14.62 4.42 -13.31
CA ASP A 74 13.92 5.70 -13.07
C ASP A 74 12.39 5.47 -13.02
N TYR A 75 11.95 4.47 -12.24
CA TYR A 75 10.57 4.07 -12.14
C TYR A 75 9.83 5.09 -11.30
N ASN A 76 9.36 6.14 -11.96
CA ASN A 76 8.61 7.21 -11.33
C ASN A 76 7.22 6.69 -10.97
N LEU A 77 7.11 6.03 -9.81
CA LEU A 77 5.88 5.42 -9.30
C LEU A 77 4.71 6.39 -9.27
N ILE A 78 4.98 7.70 -9.15
CA ILE A 78 3.95 8.73 -9.11
C ILE A 78 3.43 9.04 -10.53
N ASP A 79 4.24 8.90 -11.59
CA ASP A 79 3.81 9.06 -12.99
C ASP A 79 3.24 7.75 -13.56
N ASN A 80 3.73 6.62 -13.07
CA ASN A 80 3.29 5.27 -13.45
C ASN A 80 2.21 4.70 -12.51
N MET A 81 1.52 5.53 -11.73
CA MET A 81 0.36 5.07 -10.98
C MET A 81 -0.71 4.63 -11.97
N ARG A 82 -1.07 3.34 -11.98
CA ARG A 82 -2.25 2.90 -12.72
C ARG A 82 -3.44 3.69 -12.23
N THR A 83 -4.19 4.24 -13.17
CA THR A 83 -5.42 4.97 -12.88
C THR A 83 -6.38 4.06 -12.15
N PHE A 84 -7.06 4.59 -11.12
CA PHE A 84 -8.02 3.90 -10.26
C PHE A 84 -9.20 3.23 -11.00
N ARG A 85 -9.24 3.31 -12.33
CA ARG A 85 -10.36 2.93 -13.20
C ARG A 85 -10.27 1.50 -13.76
N GLU A 86 -9.24 0.74 -13.43
CA GLU A 86 -9.07 -0.65 -13.91
C GLU A 86 -9.48 -1.74 -12.88
N ILE A 87 -10.09 -1.35 -11.74
CA ILE A 87 -10.56 -2.29 -10.70
C ILE A 87 -12.09 -2.24 -10.58
N LEU A 88 -12.79 -2.37 -11.71
CA LEU A 88 -14.20 -2.76 -11.79
C LEU A 88 -14.41 -3.71 -12.97
#